data_AF-A0A080WIA5-F1
#
_entry.id   AF-A0A080WIA5-F1
#
_cell.length_a   1.000
_cell.length_b   1.000
_cell.length_c   1.000
_cell.angle_alpha   90.00
_cell.angle_beta   90.00
_cell.angle_gamma   90.00
#
_symmetry.space_group_name_H-M   'P 1'
#
loop_
_entity.id
_entity.type
_entity.pdbx_description
1 polymer ?
#
loop_
_entity_poly.entity_id
_entity_poly.type
_entity_poly.pdbx_seq_one_letter_code
_entity_poly.pdbx_strand_id
1 'polypeptide(L)'
;MLSDYLVIRRQTLKLCDLYKGDSSSIYWYWHGFNWRGAVAFTASIWSQIPGLVVSVNKDKSPAMQGWMKLFNITFFVGLAMGFTWMTVLSYLFPPPGLGVEAPFVEGCHPSHKPKAAQEVEKASREDPYPVSAPEPC
;
A
#
# COMPACT_ATOMS: atom_id res chain seq x y z
N MET A 1 -2.40 4.41 -5.07
CA MET A 1 -1.98 3.01 -5.28
C MET A 1 -0.50 2.94 -5.63
N LEU A 2 -0.07 3.43 -6.79
CA LEU A 2 1.32 3.32 -7.24
C LEU A 2 2.34 3.91 -6.24
N SER A 3 2.13 5.15 -5.80
CA SER A 3 2.97 5.80 -4.80
C SER A 3 2.90 5.14 -3.42
N ASP A 4 1.70 4.76 -2.98
CA ASP A 4 1.50 4.11 -1.68
C ASP A 4 2.31 2.80 -1.59
N TYR A 5 2.27 1.98 -2.63
CA TYR A 5 2.98 0.70 -2.65
C TYR A 5 4.49 0.87 -2.86
N LEU A 6 4.92 1.64 -3.87
CA LEU A 6 6.34 1.72 -4.24
C LEU A 6 7.15 2.67 -3.37
N VAL A 7 6.60 3.84 -3.04
CA VAL A 7 7.34 4.91 -2.34
C VAL A 7 7.11 4.83 -0.84
N ILE A 8 5.85 4.78 -0.43
CA ILE A 8 5.48 4.88 0.99
C ILE A 8 5.74 3.57 1.72
N ARG A 9 5.27 2.46 1.15
CA ARG A 9 5.40 1.11 1.75
C ARG A 9 6.58 0.31 1.24
N ARG A 10 7.32 0.82 0.24
CA ARG A 10 8.54 0.18 -0.31
C ARG A 10 8.34 -1.30 -0.64
N GLN A 11 7.23 -1.62 -1.28
CA GLN A 11 6.85 -2.98 -1.69
C GLN A 11 6.54 -3.96 -0.55
N THR A 12 6.41 -3.47 0.70
CA THR A 12 6.07 -4.29 1.87
C THR A 12 4.58 -4.18 2.20
N LEU A 13 3.89 -5.32 2.31
CA LEU A 13 2.48 -5.37 2.70
C LEU A 13 2.27 -6.47 3.73
N LYS A 14 1.66 -6.11 4.86
CA LYS A 14 1.23 -7.08 5.87
C LYS A 14 -0.08 -7.74 5.45
N LEU A 15 0.01 -8.92 4.84
CA LEU A 15 -1.15 -9.61 4.26
C LEU A 15 -2.26 -9.89 5.29
N CYS A 16 -1.88 -10.32 6.49
CA CYS A 16 -2.82 -10.70 7.53
C CYS A 16 -3.72 -9.56 7.99
N ASP A 17 -3.22 -8.33 7.99
CA ASP A 17 -4.04 -7.17 8.34
C ASP A 17 -4.89 -6.70 7.15
N LEU A 18 -4.53 -7.07 5.92
CA LEU A 18 -5.32 -6.75 4.72
C LEU A 18 -6.67 -7.49 4.70
N TYR A 19 -6.73 -8.65 5.35
CA TYR A 19 -7.95 -9.45 5.49
C TYR A 19 -8.72 -9.19 6.80
N LYS A 20 -8.28 -8.23 7.62
CA LYS A 20 -8.98 -7.82 8.85
C LYS A 20 -9.80 -6.56 8.60
N GLY A 21 -11.10 -6.63 8.83
CA GLY A 21 -12.06 -5.53 8.67
C GLY A 21 -12.43 -4.85 9.98
N ASP A 22 -11.54 -4.83 10.97
CA ASP A 22 -11.76 -4.22 12.28
C ASP A 22 -10.63 -3.25 12.64
N SER A 23 -10.77 -2.59 13.79
CA SER A 23 -9.79 -1.61 14.30
C SER A 23 -8.42 -2.19 14.64
N SER A 24 -8.26 -3.52 14.65
CA SER A 24 -6.95 -4.16 14.86
C SER A 24 -6.08 -4.15 13.60
N SER A 25 -6.66 -3.87 12.43
CA SER A 25 -5.93 -3.77 11.16
C SER A 25 -5.19 -2.44 11.01
N ILE A 26 -3.94 -2.50 10.55
CA ILE A 26 -3.19 -1.30 10.11
C ILE A 26 -3.83 -0.60 8.89
N TYR A 27 -4.71 -1.28 8.15
CA TYR A 27 -5.41 -0.72 6.99
C TYR A 27 -6.82 -0.23 7.32
N TRP A 28 -7.22 -0.23 8.60
CA TRP A 28 -8.52 0.29 9.01
C TRP A 28 -8.61 1.81 8.86
N TYR A 29 -7.50 2.55 9.00
CA TYR A 29 -7.48 4.01 8.95
C TYR A 29 -8.61 4.64 9.80
N TRP A 30 -9.43 5.54 9.22
CA TRP A 30 -10.57 6.14 9.89
C TRP A 30 -11.84 5.35 9.58
N HIS A 31 -12.15 4.34 10.39
CA HIS A 31 -13.36 3.49 10.24
C HIS A 31 -13.48 2.80 8.86
N GLY A 32 -12.37 2.30 8.34
CA GLY A 32 -12.26 1.69 7.00
C GLY A 32 -11.93 2.70 5.90
N PHE A 33 -11.82 3.99 6.21
CA PHE A 33 -11.63 5.03 5.20
C PHE A 33 -10.23 5.67 5.23
N ASN A 34 -9.53 5.60 4.09
CA ASN A 34 -8.30 6.33 3.85
C ASN A 34 -8.60 7.69 3.19
N TRP A 35 -8.76 8.71 4.03
CA TRP A 35 -9.06 10.08 3.57
C TRP A 35 -7.98 10.67 2.65
N ARG A 36 -6.71 10.25 2.80
CA ARG A 36 -5.61 10.77 1.96
C ARG A 36 -5.79 10.35 0.51
N GLY A 37 -6.26 9.13 0.30
CA GLY A 37 -6.61 8.63 -1.03
C GLY A 37 -7.74 9.41 -1.66
N ALA A 38 -8.77 9.74 -0.89
CA ALA A 38 -9.88 10.56 -1.38
C ALA A 38 -9.43 11.97 -1.77
N VAL A 39 -8.65 12.64 -0.93
CA VAL A 39 -8.12 13.99 -1.24
C VAL A 39 -7.16 13.95 -2.44
N ALA A 40 -6.33 12.91 -2.56
CA ALA A 40 -5.46 12.74 -3.73
C ALA A 40 -6.22 12.57 -5.03
N PHE A 41 -7.28 11.77 -4.99
CA PHE A 41 -8.12 11.53 -6.14
C PHE A 41 -8.87 12.79 -6.56
N THR A 42 -9.48 13.51 -5.62
CA THR A 42 -10.22 14.75 -5.93
C THR A 42 -9.31 15.85 -6.43
N ALA A 43 -8.13 16.05 -5.84
CA ALA A 43 -7.15 17.02 -6.31
C ALA A 43 -6.66 16.72 -7.74
N SER A 44 -6.48 15.44 -8.07
CA SER A 44 -6.07 15.01 -9.41
C SER A 44 -7.18 15.17 -10.44
N ILE A 45 -8.45 14.93 -10.07
CA ILE A 45 -9.59 15.17 -10.96
C ILE A 45 -9.75 16.66 -11.22
N TRP A 46 -9.62 17.49 -10.18
CA TRP A 46 -9.81 18.93 -10.27
C TRP A 46 -8.97 19.56 -11.38
N SER A 47 -7.70 19.14 -11.54
CA SER A 47 -6.83 19.67 -12.59
C SER A 47 -7.33 19.38 -14.01
N GLN A 48 -8.14 18.35 -14.21
CA GLN A 48 -8.60 17.93 -15.53
C GLN A 48 -9.95 18.53 -15.92
N ILE A 49 -10.70 19.08 -14.97
CA ILE A 49 -12.02 19.67 -15.19
C ILE A 49 -11.99 20.80 -16.23
N PRO A 50 -11.04 21.77 -16.20
CA PRO A 50 -11.02 22.84 -17.20
C PRO A 50 -10.84 22.29 -18.62
N GLY A 51 -9.98 21.29 -18.79
CA GLY A 51 -9.77 20.63 -20.09
C GLY A 51 -11.00 19.88 -20.58
N LEU A 52 -11.73 19.22 -19.67
CA LEU A 52 -12.99 18.56 -19.98
C LEU A 52 -14.05 19.58 -20.47
N VAL A 53 -14.21 20.70 -19.76
CA VAL A 53 -15.17 21.76 -20.13
C VAL A 53 -14.88 22.30 -21.52
N VAL A 54 -13.61 22.53 -21.86
CA VAL A 54 -13.20 23.00 -23.20
C VAL A 54 -13.51 21.96 -24.27
N SER A 55 -13.29 20.67 -23.98
CA SER A 55 -13.57 19.58 -24.93
C SER A 55 -15.05 19.47 -25.29
N VAL A 56 -15.94 19.70 -24.32
CA VAL A 56 -17.40 19.63 -24.50
C VAL A 56 -17.92 20.87 -25.21
N ASN A 57 -17.50 22.07 -24.78
CA ASN A 57 -17.98 23.33 -25.33
C ASN A 57 -17.31 23.72 -26.66
N LYS A 58 -16.28 22.99 -27.08
CA LYS A 58 -15.47 23.28 -28.28
C LYS A 58 -14.91 24.71 -28.30
N ASP A 59 -14.61 25.25 -27.12
CA ASP A 59 -14.04 26.58 -26.98
C ASP A 59 -12.61 26.58 -27.54
N LYS A 60 -12.32 27.52 -28.45
CA LYS A 60 -11.03 27.65 -29.14
C LYS A 60 -10.21 28.84 -28.65
N SER A 61 -10.64 29.52 -27.60
CA SER A 61 -9.92 30.66 -27.02
C SER A 61 -8.43 30.33 -26.80
N PRO A 62 -7.49 31.21 -27.18
CA PRO A 62 -6.05 30.99 -27.00
C PRO A 62 -5.68 30.66 -25.55
N ALA A 63 -6.39 31.23 -24.58
CA ALA A 63 -6.19 30.97 -23.15
C ALA A 63 -6.51 29.53 -22.73
N MET A 64 -7.39 28.84 -23.46
CA MET A 64 -7.87 27.49 -23.13
C MET A 64 -7.12 26.38 -23.86
N GLN A 65 -6.28 26.72 -24.85
CA GLN A 65 -5.50 25.75 -25.61
C GLN A 65 -4.57 24.91 -24.73
N GLY A 66 -4.03 25.48 -23.65
CA GLY A 66 -3.18 24.76 -22.69
C GLY A 66 -3.96 23.63 -21.98
N TRP A 67 -5.18 23.92 -21.52
CA TRP A 67 -6.04 22.95 -20.85
C TRP A 67 -6.47 21.81 -21.77
N MET A 68 -6.74 22.10 -23.04
CA MET A 68 -7.01 21.08 -24.06
C MET A 68 -5.82 20.13 -24.27
N LYS A 69 -4.59 20.66 -24.32
CA LYS A 69 -3.39 19.84 -24.43
C LYS A 69 -3.21 18.93 -23.22
N LEU A 70 -3.41 19.46 -22.00
CA LEU A 70 -3.38 18.67 -20.76
C LEU A 70 -4.44 17.56 -20.75
N PHE A 71 -5.64 17.84 -21.27
CA PHE A 71 -6.72 16.86 -21.36
C PHE A 71 -6.42 15.73 -22.36
N ASN A 72 -5.77 16.03 -23.49
CA ASN A 72 -5.37 15.00 -24.46
C ASN A 72 -4.39 13.97 -23.88
N ILE A 73 -3.58 14.36 -22.89
CA ILE A 73 -2.65 13.47 -22.17
C ILE A 73 -3.13 13.16 -20.74
N THR A 74 -4.45 13.19 -20.52
CA THR A 74 -5.05 13.12 -19.18
C THR A 74 -4.61 11.88 -18.39
N PHE A 75 -4.36 10.74 -19.04
CA PHE A 75 -3.89 9.53 -18.38
C PHE A 75 -2.55 9.75 -17.66
N PHE A 76 -1.55 10.31 -18.35
CA PHE A 76 -0.22 10.53 -17.78
C PHE A 76 -0.23 11.64 -16.74
N VAL A 77 -0.98 12.72 -17.00
CA VAL A 77 -1.11 13.83 -16.05
C VAL A 77 -1.83 13.36 -14.77
N GLY A 78 -2.93 12.62 -14.91
CA GLY A 78 -3.67 12.06 -13.77
C GLY A 78 -2.83 11.08 -12.96
N LEU A 79 -2.05 10.21 -13.63
CA LEU A 79 -1.13 9.30 -12.95
C LEU A 79 -0.05 10.07 -12.17
N ALA A 80 0.58 11.08 -12.78
CA ALA A 80 1.63 11.88 -12.16
C ALA A 80 1.10 12.73 -10.99
N MET A 81 -0.07 13.36 -11.16
CA MET A 81 -0.73 14.15 -10.12
C MET A 81 -1.16 13.28 -8.94
N GLY A 82 -1.79 12.13 -9.21
CA GLY A 82 -2.21 11.18 -8.18
C GLY A 82 -1.02 10.59 -7.43
N PHE A 83 0.07 10.27 -8.15
CA PHE A 83 1.31 9.81 -7.54
C PHE A 83 1.89 10.90 -6.62
N THR A 84 2.02 12.12 -7.11
CA THR A 84 2.61 13.26 -6.38
C THR A 84 1.81 13.59 -5.14
N TRP A 85 0.49 13.79 -5.27
CA TRP A 85 -0.33 14.20 -4.14
C TRP A 85 -0.45 13.12 -3.07
N MET A 86 -0.63 11.86 -3.46
CA MET A 86 -0.62 10.76 -2.49
C MET A 86 0.73 10.65 -1.77
N THR A 87 1.84 10.90 -2.47
CA THR A 87 3.19 10.90 -1.89
C THR A 87 3.33 12.04 -0.87
N VAL A 88 3.00 13.27 -1.27
CA VAL A 88 3.07 14.46 -0.41
C VAL A 88 2.19 14.29 0.84
N LEU A 89 0.93 13.89 0.67
CA LEU A 89 0.02 13.67 1.81
C LEU A 89 0.52 12.57 2.74
N SER A 90 1.07 11.48 2.20
CA SER A 90 1.58 10.38 3.01
C SER A 90 2.90 10.71 3.70
N TYR A 91 3.68 11.66 3.20
CA TYR A 91 4.85 12.18 3.91
C TYR A 91 4.48 13.19 5.01
N LEU A 92 3.52 14.08 4.75
CA LEU A 92 3.04 15.04 5.75
C LEU A 92 2.26 14.35 6.87
N PHE A 93 1.46 13.35 6.51
CA PHE A 93 0.69 12.54 7.44
C PHE A 93 1.08 11.08 7.22
N PRO A 94 2.04 10.51 7.96
CA PRO A 94 2.48 9.13 7.78
C PRO A 94 1.35 8.13 8.07
N PRO A 95 1.12 7.11 7.21
CA PRO A 95 0.15 6.05 7.50
C PRO A 95 0.62 5.15 8.65
N PRO A 96 -0.33 4.54 9.40
CA PRO A 96 0.02 3.56 10.41
C PRO A 96 0.67 2.31 9.77
N GLY A 97 1.56 1.66 10.51
CA GLY A 97 2.18 0.40 10.11
C GLY A 97 3.25 0.50 9.02
N LEU A 98 3.88 1.66 8.84
CA LEU A 98 5.05 1.81 7.96
C LEU A 98 6.22 0.97 8.48
N GLY A 99 6.85 0.18 7.60
CA GLY A 99 8.03 -0.64 7.93
C GLY A 99 7.73 -1.90 8.75
N VAL A 100 6.45 -2.23 8.98
CA VAL A 100 6.08 -3.48 9.64
C VAL A 100 6.06 -4.60 8.61
N GLU A 101 7.17 -5.32 8.53
CA GLU A 101 7.26 -6.55 7.76
C GLU A 101 6.74 -7.71 8.61
N ALA A 102 5.78 -8.47 8.08
CA ALA A 102 5.32 -9.70 8.69
C ALA A 102 5.57 -10.85 7.71
N PRO A 103 6.15 -11.97 8.18
CA PRO A 103 6.23 -13.19 7.38
C PRO A 103 4.84 -13.61 6.90
N PHE A 104 4.77 -14.11 5.67
CA PHE A 104 3.51 -14.37 4.94
C PHE A 104 2.52 -15.22 5.74
N VAL A 105 3.00 -16.17 6.55
CA VAL A 105 2.18 -17.17 7.26
C VAL A 105 2.06 -16.87 8.76
N GLU A 106 3.11 -16.32 9.39
CA GLU A 106 3.22 -16.27 10.86
C GLU A 106 2.39 -15.16 11.50
N GLY A 107 2.00 -14.12 10.75
CA GLY A 107 1.20 -13.01 11.29
C GLY A 107 -0.32 -13.20 11.29
N CYS A 108 -0.80 -14.31 10.71
CA CYS A 108 -2.23 -14.50 10.39
C CYS A 108 -2.97 -15.31 11.47
N HIS A 109 -2.24 -16.13 12.20
CA HIS A 109 -2.75 -16.84 13.35
C HIS A 109 -2.20 -16.18 14.62
N PRO A 110 -3.02 -15.95 15.66
CA PRO A 110 -2.45 -15.71 16.98
C PRO A 110 -1.57 -16.92 17.27
N SER A 111 -0.26 -16.69 17.50
CA SER A 111 0.69 -17.72 17.89
C SER A 111 0.30 -18.23 19.28
N HIS A 112 -0.73 -19.07 19.32
CA HIS A 112 -0.98 -19.98 20.42
C HIS A 112 -0.04 -21.16 20.19
N LYS A 113 1.28 -20.95 20.24
CA LYS A 113 2.21 -22.08 20.31
C LYS A 113 1.85 -22.81 21.62
N PRO A 114 1.29 -24.04 21.58
CA PRO A 114 1.11 -24.79 22.82
C PRO A 114 2.50 -24.96 23.44
N LYS A 115 2.62 -24.80 24.76
CA LYS A 115 3.91 -24.80 25.48
C LYS A 115 4.86 -25.94 25.06
N ALA A 116 4.30 -27.10 24.74
CA ALA A 116 5.03 -28.27 24.23
C ALA A 116 5.84 -28.00 22.94
N ALA A 117 5.30 -27.22 21.99
CA ALA A 117 6.01 -26.93 20.74
C ALA A 117 7.19 -25.95 20.93
N GLN A 118 7.09 -25.06 21.93
CA GLN A 118 8.21 -24.17 22.30
C GLN A 118 9.32 -24.92 23.05
N GLU A 119 8.97 -25.92 23.86
CA GLU A 119 9.97 -26.78 24.52
C GLU A 119 10.72 -27.67 23.53
N VAL A 120 10.03 -28.23 22.53
CA VAL A 120 10.67 -29.06 21.48
C VAL A 120 11.59 -28.23 20.58
N GLU A 121 11.20 -27.02 20.20
CA GLU A 121 12.04 -26.12 19.39
C GLU A 121 13.25 -25.60 20.19
N LYS A 122 13.11 -25.44 21.51
CA LYS A 122 14.22 -25.06 22.40
C LYS A 122 15.17 -26.22 22.67
N ALA A 123 14.66 -27.43 22.84
CA ALA A 123 15.46 -28.65 22.98
C ALA A 123 16.25 -28.97 21.70
N SER A 124 15.60 -28.86 20.53
CA SER A 124 16.25 -29.12 19.24
C SER A 124 17.30 -28.07 18.85
N ARG A 125 17.28 -26.87 19.46
CA ARG A 125 18.29 -25.83 19.24
C ARG A 125 19.51 -25.97 20.15
N GLU A 126 19.42 -26.76 21.23
CA GLU A 126 20.52 -26.97 22.19
C GLU A 126 21.36 -28.24 21.91
N ASP A 127 20.95 -29.13 21.01
CA ASP A 127 21.71 -30.36 20.71
C ASP A 127 22.94 -30.12 19.78
N PRO A 128 24.19 -30.36 20.24
CA PRO A 128 25.39 -30.08 19.44
C PRO A 128 25.85 -31.20 18.48
N TYR A 129 25.09 -32.28 18.27
CA TYR A 129 25.62 -33.44 17.52
C TYR A 129 24.80 -33.77 16.26
N PRO A 130 25.46 -34.01 15.09
CA PRO A 130 24.76 -34.34 13.87
C PRO A 130 24.21 -35.77 13.94
N VAL A 131 22.93 -35.93 13.61
CA VAL A 131 22.29 -37.24 13.43
C VAL A 131 22.94 -37.92 12.23
N SER A 132 23.80 -38.90 12.47
CA SER A 132 24.37 -39.78 11.45
C SER A 132 23.24 -40.64 10.86
N ALA A 133 23.03 -40.53 9.54
CA ALA A 133 22.09 -41.39 8.82
C ALA A 133 22.55 -42.86 8.87
N PRO A 134 21.62 -43.83 9.03
CA PRO A 134 21.98 -45.25 9.04
C PRO A 134 22.36 -45.71 7.64
N GLU A 135 23.51 -46.39 7.52
CA GLU A 135 23.94 -47.06 6.29
C GLU A 135 23.02 -48.25 5.96
N PRO A 136 22.68 -48.48 4.68
CA PRO A 136 21.89 -49.65 4.28
C PRO A 136 22.77 -50.91 4.20
N CYS A 137 22.38 -51.97 4.93
CA CYS A 137 22.87 -53.34 4.77
C CYS A 137 22.20 -54.04 3.58
#